data_AF-A0AAD7HAM7-F1
#
_entry.id   AF-A0AAD7HAM7-F1
#
_cell.length_a   1.000
_cell.length_b   1.000
_cell.length_c   1.000
_cell.angle_alpha   90.00
_cell.angle_beta   90.00
_cell.angle_gamma   90.00
#
_symmetry.space_group_name_H-M   'P 1'
#
loop_
_entity.id
_entity.type
_entity.pdbx_description
1 polymer ?
#
loop_
_entity_poly.entity_id
_entity_poly.type
_entity_poly.pdbx_seq_one_letter_code
_entity_poly.pdbx_strand_id
1 'polypeptide(L)'
;FWGAVKKYLRDHCDYTFEGLKANMPAALASVSCTIIRKWEHRMIRWMEAYRGDLGPKEAQRLVRAFSSTPYSSHRRVPETLARRFD
;
A
#
# COMPACT_ATOMS: atom_id res chain seq x y z
N PHE A 1 0.65 -5.72 3.55
CA PHE A 1 -0.05 -6.72 4.38
C PHE A 1 0.53 -6.76 5.79
N TRP A 2 1.73 -7.31 5.98
CA TRP A 2 2.36 -7.47 7.30
C TRP A 2 2.52 -6.19 8.12
N GLY A 3 2.76 -5.04 7.49
CA GLY A 3 2.80 -3.76 8.21
C GLY A 3 1.46 -3.42 8.89
N ALA A 4 0.34 -3.71 8.24
CA ALA A 4 -1.00 -3.48 8.81
C ALA A 4 -1.30 -4.48 9.94
N VAL A 5 -0.96 -5.76 9.74
CA VAL A 5 -1.09 -6.80 10.79
C VAL A 5 -0.28 -6.41 12.03
N LYS A 6 0.98 -6.00 11.87
CA LYS A 6 1.83 -5.55 12.98
C LYS A 6 1.31 -4.30 13.68
N LYS A 7 0.68 -3.38 12.94
CA LYS A 7 0.03 -2.21 13.53
C LYS A 7 -1.14 -2.64 14.40
N TYR A 8 -2.05 -3.48 13.87
CA TYR A 8 -3.18 -4.01 14.63
C TYR A 8 -2.71 -4.69 15.92
N LEU A 9 -1.71 -5.58 15.83
CA LEU A 9 -1.15 -6.28 16.98
C LEU A 9 -0.57 -5.33 18.02
N ARG A 10 0.05 -4.22 17.59
CA ARG A 10 0.56 -3.19 18.49
C ARG A 10 -0.56 -2.41 19.17
N ASP A 11 -1.61 -2.07 18.43
CA ASP A 11 -2.76 -1.33 18.95
C ASP A 11 -3.57 -2.17 19.97
N HIS A 12 -3.48 -3.51 19.91
CA HIS A 12 -4.17 -4.46 20.80
C HIS A 12 -3.17 -5.28 21.66
N CYS A 13 -2.01 -4.72 21.97
CA CYS A 13 -0.94 -5.41 22.67
C CYS A 13 -1.14 -5.32 24.20
N ASP A 14 -1.14 -6.46 24.87
CA ASP A 14 -1.07 -6.59 26.33
C ASP A 14 0.36 -6.89 26.84
N TYR A 15 1.33 -6.90 25.91
CA TYR A 15 2.74 -7.24 26.12
C TYR A 15 2.99 -8.66 26.62
N THR A 16 2.04 -9.59 26.43
CA THR A 16 2.25 -11.01 26.70
C THR A 16 2.34 -11.81 25.41
N PHE A 17 3.09 -12.91 25.43
CA PHE A 17 3.19 -13.79 24.27
C PHE A 17 1.87 -14.53 23.99
N GLU A 18 1.14 -14.88 25.05
CA GLU A 18 -0.16 -15.54 24.92
C GLU A 18 -1.22 -14.58 24.35
N GLY A 19 -1.23 -13.31 24.79
CA GLY A 19 -2.06 -12.27 24.18
C GLY A 19 -1.73 -12.03 22.71
N LEU A 20 -0.43 -12.02 22.35
CA LEU A 20 0.00 -11.96 20.94
C LEU A 20 -0.54 -13.14 20.11
N LYS A 21 -0.43 -14.37 20.61
CA LYS A 21 -0.97 -15.56 19.94
C LYS A 21 -2.49 -15.47 19.76
N ALA A 22 -3.21 -15.09 20.81
CA ALA A 22 -4.66 -14.96 20.78
C ALA A 22 -5.12 -13.88 19.78
N ASN A 23 -4.39 -12.78 19.68
CA ASN A 23 -4.72 -11.66 18.78
C ASN A 23 -4.28 -11.89 17.32
N MET A 24 -3.42 -12.87 17.04
CA MET A 24 -2.90 -13.12 15.70
C MET A 24 -3.98 -13.42 14.65
N PRO A 25 -4.96 -14.33 14.90
CA PRO A 25 -6.03 -14.60 13.94
C PRO A 25 -6.89 -13.37 13.66
N ALA A 26 -7.23 -12.58 14.70
CA ALA A 26 -8.00 -11.35 14.54
C ALA A 26 -7.23 -10.31 13.73
N ALA A 27 -5.93 -10.16 13.97
CA ALA A 27 -5.06 -9.27 13.21
C ALA A 27 -5.00 -9.66 11.73
N LEU A 28 -4.85 -10.95 11.43
CA LEU A 28 -4.86 -11.45 10.05
C LEU A 28 -6.21 -11.22 9.36
N ALA A 29 -7.32 -11.46 10.06
CA ALA A 29 -8.68 -11.24 9.55
C ALA A 29 -9.01 -9.76 9.32
N SER A 30 -8.44 -8.85 10.12
CA SER A 30 -8.64 -7.40 9.99
C SER A 30 -8.09 -6.82 8.68
N VAL A 31 -7.13 -7.49 8.05
CA VAL A 31 -6.45 -6.98 6.86
C VAL A 31 -7.09 -7.58 5.61
N SER A 32 -7.79 -6.73 4.85
CA SER A 32 -8.44 -7.13 3.60
C SER A 32 -7.48 -7.80 2.62
N CYS A 33 -7.89 -8.93 2.04
CA CYS A 33 -7.18 -9.63 0.96
C CYS A 33 -6.91 -8.72 -0.26
N THR A 34 -7.68 -7.65 -0.43
CA THR A 34 -7.44 -6.64 -1.47
C THR A 34 -6.04 -6.02 -1.37
N ILE A 35 -5.46 -5.91 -0.17
CA ILE A 35 -4.09 -5.41 0.01
C ILE A 35 -3.09 -6.37 -0.63
N ILE A 36 -3.26 -7.69 -0.45
CA ILE A 36 -2.37 -8.70 -1.05
C ILE A 36 -2.43 -8.61 -2.57
N ARG A 37 -3.64 -8.61 -3.15
CA ARG A 37 -3.86 -8.48 -4.59
C ARG A 37 -3.27 -7.20 -5.18
N LYS A 38 -3.39 -6.07 -4.46
CA LYS A 38 -2.77 -4.80 -4.88
C LYS A 38 -1.25 -4.91 -4.99
N TRP A 39 -0.59 -5.60 -4.04
CA TRP A 39 0.86 -5.82 -4.08
C TRP A 39 1.26 -6.81 -5.17
N GLU A 40 0.52 -7.89 -5.34
CA GLU A 40 0.70 -8.85 -6.44
C GLU A 40 0.63 -8.16 -7.81
N HIS A 41 -0.44 -7.42 -8.09
CA HIS A 41 -0.57 -6.68 -9.35
C HIS A 41 0.52 -5.64 -9.52
N ARG A 42 1.02 -5.03 -8.43
CA ARG A 42 2.16 -4.11 -8.51
C ARG A 42 3.44 -4.85 -8.92
N MET A 43 3.68 -6.04 -8.39
CA MET A 43 4.84 -6.87 -8.75
C MET A 43 4.78 -7.33 -10.20
N ILE A 44 3.62 -7.77 -10.69
CA ILE A 44 3.42 -8.16 -12.09
C ILE A 44 3.86 -7.02 -13.03
N ARG A 45 3.40 -5.79 -12.78
CA ARG A 45 3.77 -4.63 -13.61
C ARG A 45 5.25 -4.30 -13.58
N TRP A 46 5.92 -4.51 -12.45
CA TRP A 46 7.39 -4.37 -12.38
C TRP A 46 8.09 -5.44 -13.22
N MET A 47 7.63 -6.69 -13.15
CA MET A 47 8.18 -7.77 -13.97
C MET A 47 7.96 -7.50 -15.46
N GLU A 48 6.78 -7.04 -15.86
CA GLU A 48 6.47 -6.65 -17.24
C GLU A 48 7.35 -5.49 -17.71
N ALA A 49 7.56 -4.47 -16.87
CA ALA A 49 8.43 -3.35 -17.21
C ALA A 49 9.88 -3.80 -17.45
N TYR A 50 10.40 -4.70 -16.61
CA TYR A 50 11.74 -5.26 -16.81
C TYR A 50 11.82 -6.20 -18.02
N ARG A 51 10.77 -6.97 -18.33
CA ARG A 51 10.70 -7.77 -19.57
C ARG A 51 10.71 -6.91 -20.84
N GLY A 52 10.25 -5.66 -20.74
CA GLY A 52 10.28 -4.69 -21.84
C GLY A 52 11.57 -3.84 -21.89
N ASP A 53 12.65 -4.26 -21.22
CA ASP A 53 13.94 -3.57 -21.14
C ASP A 53 13.85 -2.10 -20.69
N LEU A 54 12.80 -1.76 -19.94
CA LEU A 54 12.62 -0.40 -19.46
C LEU A 54 13.64 -0.09 -18.36
N GLY A 55 14.24 1.09 -18.46
CA GLY A 55 15.10 1.60 -17.41
C GLY A 55 14.31 1.78 -16.10
N PRO A 56 14.99 1.80 -14.93
CA PRO A 56 14.33 1.93 -13.64
C PRO A 56 13.40 3.14 -13.52
N LYS A 57 13.72 4.25 -14.20
CA LYS A 57 12.91 5.48 -14.22
C LYS A 57 11.61 5.31 -15.03
N GLU A 58 11.69 4.71 -16.22
CA GLU A 58 10.49 4.45 -17.03
C GLU A 58 9.59 3.40 -16.39
N ALA A 59 10.17 2.32 -15.87
CA ALA A 59 9.45 1.29 -15.13
C ALA A 59 8.70 1.88 -13.93
N GLN A 60 9.36 2.75 -13.15
CA GLN A 60 8.71 3.45 -12.04
C GLN A 60 7.55 4.33 -12.51
N ARG A 61 7.70 5.03 -13.64
CA ARG A 61 6.63 5.87 -14.21
C ARG A 61 5.42 5.04 -14.60
N LEU A 62 5.61 3.91 -15.27
CA LEU A 62 4.54 3.00 -15.66
C LEU A 62 3.82 2.41 -14.45
N VAL A 63 4.56 1.89 -13.47
CA VAL A 63 3.94 1.31 -12.27
C VAL A 63 3.15 2.37 -11.49
N ARG A 64 3.65 3.61 -11.42
CA ARG A 64 2.95 4.73 -10.76
C ARG A 64 1.66 5.13 -11.47
N ALA A 65 1.53 4.92 -12.78
CA ALA A 65 0.30 5.22 -13.51
C ALA A 65 -0.92 4.43 -13.00
N PHE A 66 -0.69 3.28 -12.37
CA PHE A 66 -1.73 2.45 -11.75
C PHE A 66 -1.95 2.75 -10.26
N SER A 67 -1.27 3.77 -9.72
CA SER A 67 -1.46 4.20 -8.35
C SER A 67 -2.72 5.06 -8.24
N SER A 68 -3.51 4.84 -7.18
CA SER A 68 -4.67 5.68 -6.85
C SER A 68 -4.28 7.05 -6.29
N THR A 69 -3.00 7.28 -5.98
CA THR A 69 -2.51 8.57 -5.50
C THR A 69 -1.65 9.23 -6.58
N PRO A 70 -2.21 10.16 -7.37
CA PRO A 70 -1.47 10.91 -8.38
C PRO A 70 -0.58 12.01 -7.77
N TYR A 71 -0.73 12.30 -6.48
CA TYR A 71 -0.08 13.41 -5.82
C TYR A 71 1.20 13.01 -5.08
N SER A 72 2.24 13.81 -5.27
CA SER A 72 3.53 13.68 -4.58
C SER A 72 3.43 13.99 -3.07
N SER A 73 2.42 14.75 -2.66
CA SER A 73 2.18 15.14 -1.27
C SER A 73 0.71 15.02 -0.90
N HIS A 74 0.43 14.47 0.27
CA HIS A 74 -0.90 14.42 0.88
C HIS A 74 -1.52 15.81 1.13
N ARG A 75 -0.70 16.88 1.13
CA ARG A 75 -1.13 18.27 1.39
C ARG A 75 -1.18 19.16 0.14
N ARG A 76 -0.97 18.62 -1.06
CA ARG A 76 -1.06 19.40 -2.30
C ARG A 76 -2.17 18.86 -3.19
N VAL A 77 -3.28 19.57 -3.20
CA VAL A 77 -4.30 19.46 -4.26
C VAL A 77 -3.85 20.25 -5.50
N PRO A 78 -4.19 19.81 -6.72
CA PRO A 78 -3.95 20.60 -7.92
C PRO A 78 -4.59 21.98 -7.80
N GLU A 79 -3.89 23.00 -8.29
CA GLU A 79 -4.40 24.39 -8.32
C GLU A 79 -5.74 24.49 -9.05
N THR A 80 -5.95 23.67 -10.07
CA THR A 80 -7.23 23.55 -10.79
C THR A 80 -8.38 23.03 -9.93
N LEU A 81 -8.07 22.19 -8.92
CA LEU A 81 -9.05 21.70 -7.95
C LEU A 81 -9.22 22.70 -6.81
N ALA A 82 -8.14 23.35 -6.36
CA ALA A 82 -8.18 24.39 -5.33
C ALA A 82 -9.10 25.57 -5.76
N ARG A 83 -8.96 26.05 -7.00
CA ARG A 83 -9.80 27.12 -7.58
C ARG A 83 -11.30 26.82 -7.64
N ARG A 84 -11.73 25.57 -7.42
CA ARG A 84 -13.16 25.21 -7.37
C ARG A 84 -13.76 25.42 -5.97
N PHE A 85 -12.91 25.64 -4.97
CA PHE A 85 -13.30 25.87 -3.58
C PHE A 85 -13.13 27.35 -3.16
N ASP A 86 -12.61 28.19 -4.06
CA ASP A 86 -12.58 29.65 -3.95
C ASP A 86 -13.86 30.25 -4.56
#